data_AF-K1T236-F1
#
_entry.id   AF-K1T236-F1
#
_cell.length_a   1.000
_cell.length_b   1.000
_cell.length_c   1.000
_cell.angle_alpha   90.00
_cell.angle_beta   90.00
_cell.angle_gamma   90.00
#
_symmetry.space_group_name_H-M   'P 1'
#
loop_
_entity.id
_entity.type
_entity.pdbx_description
1 polymer ?
#
loop_
_entity_poly.entity_id
_entity_poly.type
_entity_poly.pdbx_seq_one_letter_code
_entity_poly.pdbx_strand_id
1 'polypeptide(L)'
;WWSTPYEYHNRFFTGFAHGALSGVGCPDMGSLLTMATTGELEVDYREYGSPYRDEAASPGYYAVTLGKYGIRAEATATARTSVERYTFPGGKGNLLLNLGEGLTNESGAMVRRVNATEIEGMKLLGTFCYNPQKVFPVYFVLRVSKAPSAAGYWKKQRPMTGVEAEWTPDNGRYKIYTEYGRELAGDDIGYWFSYDDLAEGEQLEVRMGISYVSMENARHNLEAEQAADATFDSIRAEARARWNADLGRIRVKGGTDDQRKVFYTGLYHALIHPNLVNDVNGEYPLMERSGEAGVTEGDRYTVFSLWDTYRNVHQLLTLVYPERQVEMVRSMIGIYDEWGWMPKWELYGRETFTMEGDPAIPVITDTWLKGLRGFDIDKAYGAFLKSATTPGEQNPLRPDIDPYVERGYIPLGFY
;
A
#
# COMPACT_ATOMS: atom_id res chain seq x y z
N TRP A 1 -2.38 -7.61 -18.53
CA TRP A 1 -2.03 -6.41 -17.77
C TRP A 1 -3.03 -6.31 -16.65
N TRP A 2 -2.60 -6.55 -15.42
CA TRP A 2 -3.49 -6.72 -14.28
C TRP A 2 -2.94 -5.90 -13.11
N SER A 3 -3.58 -4.79 -12.81
CA SER A 3 -3.15 -3.80 -11.81
C SER A 3 -3.90 -3.88 -10.49
N THR A 4 -4.83 -4.83 -10.37
CA THR A 4 -5.65 -4.98 -9.17
C THR A 4 -5.19 -6.18 -8.34
N PRO A 5 -5.15 -6.09 -7.01
CA PRO A 5 -4.72 -7.20 -6.15
C PRO A 5 -5.74 -8.35 -6.09
N TYR A 6 -6.96 -8.13 -6.59
CA TYR A 6 -8.07 -9.06 -6.48
C TYR A 6 -8.90 -9.07 -7.76
N GLU A 7 -9.32 -10.26 -8.17
CA GLU A 7 -10.26 -10.49 -9.26
C GLU A 7 -11.36 -11.44 -8.79
N TYR A 8 -12.62 -11.07 -9.00
CA TYR A 8 -13.76 -11.79 -8.43
C TYR A 8 -13.95 -13.21 -9.00
N HIS A 9 -13.59 -13.43 -10.27
CA HIS A 9 -13.62 -14.75 -10.90
C HIS A 9 -12.39 -15.60 -10.57
N ASN A 10 -11.31 -15.02 -10.06
CA ASN A 10 -10.14 -15.72 -9.58
C ASN A 10 -10.42 -16.26 -8.17
N ARG A 11 -10.51 -17.58 -8.08
CA ARG A 11 -10.77 -18.29 -6.83
C ARG A 11 -9.51 -18.73 -6.11
N PHE A 12 -8.33 -18.33 -6.57
CA PHE A 12 -7.05 -18.70 -5.97
C PHE A 12 -6.51 -17.56 -5.10
N PHE A 13 -6.39 -17.82 -3.79
CA PHE A 13 -5.88 -16.88 -2.79
C PHE A 13 -4.43 -17.17 -2.45
N THR A 14 -3.56 -16.16 -2.55
CA THR A 14 -2.12 -16.26 -2.29
C THR A 14 -1.66 -15.45 -1.07
N GLY A 15 -2.56 -14.71 -0.41
CA GLY A 15 -2.26 -13.99 0.82
C GLY A 15 -2.92 -12.62 0.91
N PHE A 16 -2.80 -11.98 2.07
CA PHE A 16 -3.16 -10.56 2.23
C PHE A 16 -1.96 -9.67 1.89
N ALA A 17 -2.17 -8.71 1.00
CA ALA A 17 -1.19 -7.68 0.70
C ALA A 17 -1.36 -6.48 1.65
N HIS A 18 -0.23 -5.86 2.01
CA HIS A 18 -0.20 -4.68 2.87
C HIS A 18 0.16 -3.44 2.05
N GLY A 19 -0.88 -2.67 1.69
CA GLY A 19 -0.80 -1.55 0.77
C GLY A 19 -1.12 -1.96 -0.67
N ALA A 20 -2.12 -1.30 -1.26
CA ALA A 20 -2.54 -1.53 -2.64
C ALA A 20 -3.09 -0.25 -3.27
N LEU A 21 -3.11 -0.21 -4.60
CA LEU A 21 -3.73 0.85 -5.38
C LEU A 21 -5.12 0.39 -5.84
N SER A 22 -6.07 1.33 -5.92
CA SER A 22 -7.46 1.04 -6.33
C SER A 22 -7.79 1.76 -7.62
N GLY A 23 -8.22 1.01 -8.64
CA GLY A 23 -8.71 1.56 -9.90
C GLY A 23 -7.63 2.16 -10.81
N VAL A 24 -6.36 1.84 -10.57
CA VAL A 24 -5.24 2.33 -11.40
C VAL A 24 -5.06 1.50 -12.66
N GLY A 25 -4.53 2.12 -13.72
CA GLY A 25 -4.15 1.43 -14.94
C GLY A 25 -2.91 0.56 -14.74
N CYS A 26 -1.84 1.11 -14.17
CA CYS A 26 -0.56 0.43 -14.05
C CYS A 26 -0.43 -0.34 -12.73
N PRO A 27 0.26 -1.49 -12.71
CA PRO A 27 0.47 -2.27 -11.49
C PRO A 27 1.62 -1.68 -10.66
N ASP A 28 1.46 -1.62 -9.35
CA ASP A 28 2.49 -1.38 -8.34
C ASP A 28 1.91 -1.80 -6.96
N MET A 29 2.71 -1.77 -5.89
CA MET A 29 2.30 -2.14 -4.54
C MET A 29 1.90 -3.64 -4.43
N GLY A 30 0.83 -3.95 -3.68
CA GLY A 30 0.25 -5.30 -3.62
C GLY A 30 1.23 -6.35 -3.08
N SER A 31 2.08 -5.95 -2.14
CA SER A 31 3.21 -6.75 -1.65
C SER A 31 3.11 -7.04 -0.15
N LEU A 32 4.15 -7.65 0.45
CA LEU A 32 4.18 -8.08 1.85
C LEU A 32 3.05 -9.10 2.12
N LEU A 33 3.07 -10.20 1.38
CA LEU A 33 1.97 -11.16 1.37
C LEU A 33 2.02 -12.06 2.61
N THR A 34 0.99 -11.99 3.44
CA THR A 34 0.81 -12.90 4.59
C THR A 34 -0.13 -14.04 4.21
N MET A 35 0.19 -15.25 4.67
CA MET A 35 -0.62 -16.43 4.40
C MET A 35 -0.55 -17.43 5.55
N ALA A 36 -1.64 -18.17 5.77
CA ALA A 36 -1.68 -19.27 6.72
C ALA A 36 -1.93 -20.61 6.01
N THR A 37 -1.27 -21.67 6.46
CA THR A 37 -1.41 -23.03 5.90
C THR A 37 -1.48 -24.07 7.01
N THR A 38 -2.09 -25.23 6.74
CA THR A 38 -2.00 -26.41 7.61
C THR A 38 -1.05 -27.45 7.03
N GLY A 39 -0.47 -28.29 7.89
CA GLY A 39 0.40 -29.39 7.49
C GLY A 39 1.86 -28.98 7.35
N GLU A 40 2.59 -29.72 6.49
CA GLU A 40 4.01 -29.47 6.25
C GLU A 40 4.26 -28.12 5.57
N LEU A 41 5.43 -27.54 5.82
CA LEU A 41 5.82 -26.24 5.27
C LEU A 41 5.94 -26.29 3.75
N GLU A 42 5.21 -25.41 3.07
CA GLU A 42 5.31 -25.12 1.63
C GLU A 42 5.42 -23.60 1.46
N VAL A 43 6.36 -23.14 0.63
CA VAL A 43 6.72 -21.72 0.47
C VAL A 43 6.60 -21.23 -0.98
N ASP A 44 6.39 -22.11 -1.96
CA ASP A 44 6.02 -21.70 -3.32
C ASP A 44 4.55 -21.28 -3.34
N TYR A 45 4.26 -20.03 -3.70
CA TYR A 45 2.90 -19.49 -3.73
C TYR A 45 1.98 -20.17 -4.72
N ARG A 46 2.55 -20.81 -5.76
CA ARG A 46 1.79 -21.61 -6.72
C ARG A 46 1.26 -22.89 -6.08
N GLU A 47 1.95 -23.37 -5.05
CA GLU A 47 1.62 -24.59 -4.33
C GLU A 47 0.87 -24.28 -3.03
N TYR A 48 1.35 -23.34 -2.21
CA TYR A 48 0.70 -22.99 -0.95
C TYR A 48 -0.61 -22.23 -1.15
N GLY A 49 -0.84 -21.59 -2.30
CA GLY A 49 -2.08 -20.88 -2.56
C GLY A 49 -3.30 -21.79 -2.44
N SER A 50 -4.45 -21.21 -2.14
CA SER A 50 -5.65 -21.95 -1.74
C SER A 50 -6.87 -21.51 -2.54
N PRO A 51 -7.69 -22.45 -3.07
CA PRO A 51 -9.05 -22.12 -3.44
C PRO A 51 -9.80 -21.62 -2.20
N TYR A 52 -10.60 -20.56 -2.33
CA TYR A 52 -11.30 -19.97 -1.20
C TYR A 52 -12.83 -19.99 -1.34
N ARG A 53 -13.53 -19.91 -0.20
CA ARG A 53 -15.00 -19.86 -0.11
C ARG A 53 -15.44 -19.01 1.09
N ASP A 54 -16.75 -18.85 1.26
CA ASP A 54 -17.38 -18.14 2.39
C ASP A 54 -16.85 -16.71 2.59
N GLU A 55 -16.61 -16.02 1.48
CA GLU A 55 -16.11 -14.65 1.43
C GLU A 55 -17.13 -13.66 2.00
N ALA A 56 -16.65 -12.78 2.89
CA ALA A 56 -17.45 -11.70 3.46
C ALA A 56 -16.59 -10.43 3.55
N ALA A 57 -17.12 -9.31 3.05
CA ALA A 57 -16.45 -8.02 3.08
C ALA A 57 -17.39 -6.92 3.54
N SER A 58 -16.86 -5.98 4.32
CA SER A 58 -17.54 -4.74 4.73
C SER A 58 -16.50 -3.66 5.01
N PRO A 59 -16.85 -2.36 5.02
CA PRO A 59 -15.88 -1.31 5.32
C PRO A 59 -15.12 -1.58 6.64
N GLY A 60 -13.80 -1.73 6.53
CA GLY A 60 -12.89 -2.04 7.64
C GLY A 60 -12.76 -3.53 7.99
N TYR A 61 -13.31 -4.47 7.22
CA TYR A 61 -13.19 -5.90 7.50
C TYR A 61 -13.32 -6.75 6.24
N TYR A 62 -12.44 -7.74 6.10
CA TYR A 62 -12.52 -8.79 5.10
C TYR A 62 -12.33 -10.15 5.76
N ALA A 63 -13.01 -11.18 5.25
CA ALA A 63 -12.81 -12.54 5.71
C ALA A 63 -13.14 -13.58 4.64
N VAL A 64 -12.42 -14.70 4.70
CA VAL A 64 -12.54 -15.80 3.75
C VAL A 64 -12.15 -17.12 4.39
N THR A 65 -12.68 -18.22 3.90
CA THR A 65 -12.26 -19.57 4.29
C THR A 65 -11.29 -20.14 3.24
N LEU A 66 -10.06 -20.45 3.65
CA LEU A 66 -9.03 -21.07 2.82
C LEU A 66 -9.36 -22.56 2.66
N GLY A 67 -9.97 -22.92 1.53
CA GLY A 67 -10.57 -24.22 1.29
C GLY A 67 -9.59 -25.39 1.36
N LYS A 68 -8.34 -25.21 0.91
CA LYS A 68 -7.27 -26.23 0.99
C LYS A 68 -6.88 -26.56 2.44
N TYR A 69 -7.00 -25.60 3.35
CA TYR A 69 -6.46 -25.69 4.71
C TYR A 69 -7.54 -25.73 5.80
N GLY A 70 -8.80 -25.47 5.46
CA GLY A 70 -9.87 -25.36 6.45
C GLY A 70 -9.67 -24.19 7.43
N ILE A 71 -8.87 -23.18 7.05
CA ILE A 71 -8.57 -22.01 7.89
C ILE A 71 -9.57 -20.90 7.59
N ARG A 72 -10.16 -20.30 8.64
CA ARG A 72 -10.87 -19.03 8.52
C ARG A 72 -9.86 -17.89 8.66
N ALA A 73 -9.68 -17.11 7.61
CA ALA A 73 -8.80 -15.95 7.58
C ALA A 73 -9.63 -14.67 7.63
N GLU A 74 -9.28 -13.75 8.53
CA GLU A 74 -9.94 -12.48 8.73
C GLU A 74 -8.92 -11.35 8.80
N ALA A 75 -9.24 -10.17 8.28
CA ALA A 75 -8.35 -9.01 8.27
C ALA A 75 -9.11 -7.72 8.59
N THR A 76 -8.47 -6.83 9.34
CA THR A 76 -8.89 -5.44 9.60
C THR A 76 -7.66 -4.53 9.71
N ALA A 77 -7.86 -3.22 9.80
CA ALA A 77 -6.76 -2.25 9.74
C ALA A 77 -7.03 -0.96 10.54
N THR A 78 -5.93 -0.35 10.94
CA THR A 78 -5.84 1.05 11.38
C THR A 78 -5.33 1.93 10.24
N ALA A 79 -4.82 3.13 10.53
CA ALA A 79 -4.36 4.04 9.48
C ALA A 79 -3.04 3.57 8.83
N ARG A 80 -2.14 2.96 9.60
CA ARG A 80 -0.78 2.55 9.17
C ARG A 80 -0.45 1.09 9.49
N THR A 81 -1.42 0.35 10.04
CA THR A 81 -1.20 -0.99 10.56
C THR A 81 -2.37 -1.92 10.23
N SER A 82 -2.12 -3.22 10.19
CA SER A 82 -3.13 -4.26 9.99
C SER A 82 -3.10 -5.25 11.14
N VAL A 83 -4.23 -5.94 11.32
CA VAL A 83 -4.28 -7.17 12.10
C VAL A 83 -5.11 -8.21 11.35
N GLU A 84 -4.56 -9.41 11.29
CA GLU A 84 -5.17 -10.59 10.72
C GLU A 84 -5.42 -11.61 11.82
N ARG A 85 -6.47 -12.40 11.67
CA ARG A 85 -6.80 -13.52 12.55
C ARG A 85 -7.04 -14.77 11.72
N TYR A 86 -6.31 -15.83 12.04
CA TYR A 86 -6.40 -17.14 11.39
C TYR A 86 -6.93 -18.16 12.40
N THR A 87 -8.10 -18.73 12.14
CA THR A 87 -8.67 -19.82 12.94
C THR A 87 -8.31 -21.16 12.30
N PHE A 88 -7.52 -21.97 12.99
CA PHE A 88 -7.00 -23.24 12.49
C PHE A 88 -7.94 -24.42 12.82
N PRO A 89 -8.00 -25.46 12.00
CA PRO A 89 -8.72 -26.69 12.31
C PRO A 89 -7.98 -27.60 13.31
N GLY A 90 -6.82 -27.17 13.82
CA GLY A 90 -5.94 -27.93 14.71
C GLY A 90 -4.81 -28.67 13.99
N GLY A 91 -3.89 -29.25 14.76
CA GLY A 91 -2.70 -29.95 14.27
C GLY A 91 -1.56 -28.99 13.86
N LYS A 92 -0.81 -29.35 12.81
CA LYS A 92 0.29 -28.53 12.31
C LYS A 92 -0.22 -27.33 11.53
N GLY A 93 0.33 -26.14 11.79
CA GLY A 93 0.01 -24.91 11.08
C GLY A 93 1.24 -24.04 10.83
N ASN A 94 1.15 -23.20 9.81
CA ASN A 94 2.20 -22.24 9.46
C ASN A 94 1.60 -20.84 9.22
N LEU A 95 2.37 -19.82 9.57
CA LEU A 95 2.17 -18.43 9.15
C LEU A 95 3.37 -18.03 8.29
N LEU A 96 3.11 -17.43 7.13
CA LEU A 96 4.09 -17.10 6.11
C LEU A 96 4.07 -15.60 5.84
N LEU A 97 5.24 -14.99 5.64
CA LEU A 97 5.41 -13.68 5.02
C LEU A 97 6.23 -13.83 3.73
N ASN A 98 5.58 -13.71 2.58
CA ASN A 98 6.21 -13.73 1.27
C ASN A 98 6.57 -12.30 0.81
N LEU A 99 7.86 -12.08 0.61
CA LEU A 99 8.43 -10.81 0.14
C LEU A 99 8.84 -10.88 -1.34
N GLY A 100 8.80 -12.05 -1.97
CA GLY A 100 9.13 -12.24 -3.38
C GLY A 100 8.05 -11.75 -4.34
N GLU A 101 6.79 -11.86 -3.94
CA GLU A 101 5.66 -11.54 -4.82
C GLU A 101 5.08 -10.14 -4.54
N GLY A 102 4.47 -9.55 -5.57
CA GLY A 102 3.88 -8.21 -5.53
C GLY A 102 3.22 -7.84 -6.85
N LEU A 103 2.50 -6.72 -6.89
CA LEU A 103 2.04 -6.11 -8.14
C LEU A 103 3.11 -5.19 -8.77
N THR A 104 4.15 -4.84 -8.02
CA THR A 104 5.29 -4.09 -8.55
C THR A 104 6.14 -4.94 -9.51
N ASN A 105 6.81 -4.29 -10.47
CA ASN A 105 7.86 -4.94 -11.25
C ASN A 105 9.24 -4.84 -10.59
N GLU A 106 9.35 -4.14 -9.45
CA GLU A 106 10.58 -4.11 -8.67
C GLU A 106 10.76 -5.37 -7.82
N SER A 107 12.03 -5.72 -7.61
CA SER A 107 12.43 -6.83 -6.77
C SER A 107 13.42 -6.39 -5.70
N GLY A 108 13.62 -7.26 -4.72
CA GLY A 108 14.56 -7.03 -3.64
C GLY A 108 13.84 -6.73 -2.34
N ALA A 109 14.18 -7.53 -1.34
CA ALA A 109 13.71 -7.39 0.01
C ALA A 109 14.83 -7.74 0.99
N MET A 110 14.65 -7.31 2.24
CA MET A 110 15.44 -7.74 3.38
C MET A 110 14.51 -8.06 4.54
N VAL A 111 14.79 -9.15 5.27
CA VAL A 111 14.07 -9.52 6.48
C VAL A 111 15.04 -9.97 7.57
N ARG A 112 14.73 -9.59 8.81
CA ARG A 112 15.49 -9.92 10.01
C ARG A 112 14.56 -10.37 11.13
N ARG A 113 14.93 -11.47 11.78
CA ARG A 113 14.34 -11.88 13.07
C ARG A 113 14.79 -10.95 14.19
N VAL A 114 13.83 -10.35 14.88
CA VAL A 114 14.07 -9.52 16.08
C VAL A 114 14.02 -10.40 17.33
N ASN A 115 12.98 -11.21 17.45
CA ASN A 115 12.81 -12.20 18.53
C ASN A 115 11.94 -13.37 18.04
N ALA A 116 11.46 -14.24 18.95
CA ALA A 116 10.70 -15.44 18.59
C ALA A 116 9.36 -15.14 17.89
N THR A 117 8.77 -13.97 18.12
CA THR A 117 7.44 -13.59 17.62
C THR A 117 7.45 -12.31 16.79
N GLU A 118 8.63 -11.76 16.49
CA GLU A 118 8.76 -10.50 15.76
C GLU A 118 9.86 -10.59 14.69
N ILE A 119 9.50 -10.14 13.49
CA ILE A 119 10.39 -9.89 12.38
C ILE A 119 10.21 -8.47 11.87
N GLU A 120 11.22 -7.94 11.21
CA GLU A 120 11.17 -6.64 10.54
C GLU A 120 11.94 -6.69 9.23
N GLY A 121 11.70 -5.72 8.36
CA GLY A 121 12.36 -5.70 7.08
C GLY A 121 11.90 -4.59 6.15
N MET A 122 12.24 -4.77 4.89
CA MET A 122 11.83 -3.88 3.80
C MET A 122 11.61 -4.66 2.52
N LYS A 123 10.81 -4.07 1.62
CA LYS A 123 10.69 -4.47 0.23
C LYS A 123 10.80 -3.25 -0.67
N LEU A 124 11.55 -3.38 -1.76
CA LEU A 124 11.60 -2.36 -2.81
C LEU A 124 10.34 -2.45 -3.68
N LEU A 125 9.73 -1.29 -3.94
CA LEU A 125 8.56 -1.11 -4.79
C LEU A 125 8.86 -0.02 -5.82
N GLY A 126 7.92 0.21 -6.74
CA GLY A 126 8.01 1.27 -7.74
C GLY A 126 7.85 0.78 -9.17
N THR A 127 8.38 1.56 -10.10
CA THR A 127 8.20 1.41 -11.56
C THR A 127 6.77 1.53 -12.05
N PHE A 128 5.92 2.20 -11.27
CA PHE A 128 4.57 2.56 -11.70
C PHE A 128 4.58 3.22 -13.08
N CYS A 129 3.72 2.70 -13.96
CA CYS A 129 3.66 3.04 -15.38
C CYS A 129 5.03 3.04 -16.09
N TYR A 130 5.89 2.08 -15.75
CA TYR A 130 7.20 1.86 -16.38
C TYR A 130 8.17 3.03 -16.22
N ASN A 131 8.10 3.76 -15.10
CA ASN A 131 9.10 4.75 -14.75
C ASN A 131 10.26 4.07 -13.99
N PRO A 132 11.36 3.63 -14.67
CA PRO A 132 12.31 2.67 -14.12
C PRO A 132 13.15 3.20 -12.95
N GLN A 133 13.18 4.51 -12.73
CA GLN A 133 13.95 5.14 -11.65
C GLN A 133 13.06 5.61 -10.49
N LYS A 134 11.73 5.43 -10.61
CA LYS A 134 10.76 5.84 -9.59
C LYS A 134 10.49 4.66 -8.67
N VAL A 135 11.48 4.38 -7.84
CA VAL A 135 11.50 3.27 -6.87
C VAL A 135 11.52 3.80 -5.44
N PHE A 136 10.91 3.07 -4.51
CA PHE A 136 10.85 3.44 -3.11
C PHE A 136 10.68 2.20 -2.22
N PRO A 137 11.24 2.17 -1.01
CA PRO A 137 11.03 1.06 -0.09
C PRO A 137 9.70 1.19 0.66
N VAL A 138 9.11 0.05 1.01
CA VAL A 138 8.20 -0.07 2.15
C VAL A 138 8.91 -0.85 3.25
N TYR A 139 8.92 -0.29 4.46
CA TYR A 139 9.44 -0.93 5.67
C TYR A 139 8.30 -1.55 6.46
N PHE A 140 8.56 -2.65 7.14
CA PHE A 140 7.56 -3.33 7.94
C PHE A 140 8.11 -3.87 9.27
N VAL A 141 7.21 -4.03 10.22
CA VAL A 141 7.36 -4.91 11.39
C VAL A 141 6.17 -5.84 11.43
N LEU A 142 6.40 -7.14 11.60
CA LEU A 142 5.37 -8.16 11.75
C LEU A 142 5.53 -8.88 13.09
N ARG A 143 4.42 -9.02 13.82
CA ARG A 143 4.31 -9.76 15.08
C ARG A 143 3.29 -10.89 14.96
N VAL A 144 3.58 -12.04 15.55
CA VAL A 144 2.64 -13.17 15.71
C VAL A 144 2.20 -13.32 17.16
N SER A 145 0.94 -13.67 17.41
CA SER A 145 0.37 -13.73 18.78
C SER A 145 0.88 -14.88 19.64
N LYS A 146 1.48 -15.92 19.03
CA LYS A 146 1.98 -17.12 19.72
C LYS A 146 3.40 -17.43 19.26
N ALA A 147 4.27 -17.77 20.21
CA ALA A 147 5.62 -18.26 19.91
C ALA A 147 5.55 -19.54 19.06
N PRO A 148 6.25 -19.60 17.92
CA PRO A 148 6.28 -20.77 17.06
C PRO A 148 7.12 -21.91 17.69
N SER A 149 6.88 -23.15 17.27
CA SER A 149 7.77 -24.27 17.60
C SER A 149 9.05 -24.23 16.78
N ALA A 150 8.97 -23.73 15.54
CA ALA A 150 10.11 -23.48 14.68
C ALA A 150 9.84 -22.27 13.77
N ALA A 151 10.89 -21.55 13.39
CA ALA A 151 10.79 -20.43 12.46
C ALA A 151 12.09 -20.27 11.68
N GLY A 152 11.99 -19.66 10.51
CA GLY A 152 13.15 -19.50 9.65
C GLY A 152 12.85 -18.72 8.39
N TYR A 153 13.82 -18.74 7.48
CA TYR A 153 13.71 -18.04 6.20
C TYR A 153 13.52 -19.03 5.06
N TRP A 154 13.05 -18.53 3.92
CA TRP A 154 13.29 -19.17 2.63
C TRP A 154 13.92 -18.20 1.64
N LYS A 155 14.63 -18.75 0.65
CA LYS A 155 15.14 -18.00 -0.51
C LYS A 155 15.15 -18.87 -1.76
N LYS A 156 14.61 -18.37 -2.87
CA LYS A 156 14.75 -19.02 -4.17
C LYS A 156 16.20 -18.93 -4.62
N GLN A 157 16.84 -20.08 -4.81
CA GLN A 157 18.19 -20.11 -5.33
C GLN A 157 18.15 -19.93 -6.85
N ARG A 158 19.14 -19.22 -7.37
CA ARG A 158 19.32 -19.08 -8.82
C ARG A 158 19.46 -20.46 -9.47
N PRO A 159 18.88 -20.67 -10.67
CA PRO A 159 19.22 -21.83 -11.48
C PRO A 159 20.72 -21.83 -11.80
N MET A 160 21.35 -22.97 -11.59
CA MET A 160 22.74 -23.27 -11.88
C MET A 160 22.81 -24.28 -13.03
N THR A 161 23.92 -24.25 -13.77
CA THR A 161 24.19 -25.14 -14.90
C THR A 161 25.51 -25.88 -14.73
N GLY A 162 25.66 -27.05 -15.35
CA GLY A 162 26.88 -27.85 -15.26
C GLY A 162 26.98 -28.67 -13.98
N VAL A 163 28.19 -29.12 -13.61
CA VAL A 163 28.40 -30.05 -12.48
C VAL A 163 27.97 -29.49 -11.12
N GLU A 164 28.06 -28.17 -10.92
CA GLU A 164 27.59 -27.52 -9.68
C GLU A 164 26.08 -27.70 -9.46
N ALA A 165 25.31 -27.78 -10.56
CA ALA A 165 23.87 -28.01 -10.54
C ALA A 165 23.51 -29.38 -9.96
N GLU A 166 24.36 -30.39 -10.18
CA GLU A 166 24.12 -31.77 -9.73
C GLU A 166 24.36 -31.94 -8.23
N TRP A 167 25.21 -31.10 -7.63
CA TRP A 167 25.60 -31.20 -6.22
C TRP A 167 24.88 -30.18 -5.32
N THR A 168 24.07 -29.29 -5.90
CA THR A 168 23.31 -28.28 -5.16
C THR A 168 21.85 -28.70 -5.04
N PRO A 169 21.40 -29.21 -3.87
CA PRO A 169 20.04 -29.75 -3.71
C PRO A 169 18.94 -28.71 -3.97
N ASP A 170 19.24 -27.45 -3.67
CA ASP A 170 18.32 -26.33 -3.80
C ASP A 170 18.40 -25.63 -5.17
N ASN A 171 19.09 -26.20 -6.16
CA ASN A 171 19.27 -25.57 -7.47
C ASN A 171 17.93 -25.19 -8.13
N GLY A 172 17.70 -23.88 -8.34
CA GLY A 172 16.45 -23.36 -8.91
C GLY A 172 15.23 -23.51 -8.00
N ARG A 173 15.41 -23.92 -6.74
CA ARG A 173 14.35 -24.22 -5.77
C ARG A 173 14.41 -23.26 -4.59
N TYR A 174 13.35 -23.27 -3.78
CA TYR A 174 13.35 -22.60 -2.50
C TYR A 174 14.22 -23.37 -1.50
N LYS A 175 15.29 -22.72 -1.02
CA LYS A 175 16.08 -23.20 0.10
C LYS A 175 15.42 -22.78 1.41
N ILE A 176 15.18 -23.72 2.31
CA ILE A 176 14.66 -23.47 3.64
C ILE A 176 15.83 -23.33 4.63
N TYR A 177 15.85 -22.22 5.36
CA TYR A 177 16.85 -21.93 6.37
C TYR A 177 16.26 -22.11 7.76
N THR A 178 16.62 -23.18 8.45
CA THR A 178 16.16 -23.52 9.80
C THR A 178 17.12 -23.06 10.90
N GLU A 179 18.41 -22.94 10.59
CA GLU A 179 19.46 -22.60 11.56
C GLU A 179 20.05 -21.20 11.35
N TYR A 180 19.82 -20.58 10.19
CA TYR A 180 20.33 -19.24 9.91
C TYR A 180 19.53 -18.19 10.69
N GLY A 181 20.23 -17.36 11.46
CA GLY A 181 19.61 -16.42 12.39
C GLY A 181 19.90 -14.95 12.17
N ARG A 182 20.58 -14.57 11.08
CA ARG A 182 20.87 -13.17 10.73
C ARG A 182 19.91 -12.66 9.66
N GLU A 183 20.06 -11.39 9.26
CA GLU A 183 19.27 -10.78 8.19
C GLU A 183 19.49 -11.49 6.84
N LEU A 184 18.42 -11.66 6.08
CA LEU A 184 18.43 -12.26 4.75
C LEU A 184 17.95 -11.24 3.74
N ALA A 185 18.68 -11.12 2.63
CA ALA A 185 18.30 -10.28 1.49
C ALA A 185 18.24 -11.08 0.19
N GLY A 186 17.37 -10.66 -0.73
CA GLY A 186 17.21 -11.25 -2.06
C GLY A 186 15.90 -10.86 -2.73
N ASP A 187 15.73 -11.29 -3.98
CA ASP A 187 14.56 -10.97 -4.79
C ASP A 187 13.33 -11.78 -4.39
N ASP A 188 13.51 -13.08 -4.12
CA ASP A 188 12.44 -14.01 -3.76
C ASP A 188 12.78 -14.70 -2.44
N ILE A 189 12.40 -14.02 -1.35
CA ILE A 189 12.65 -14.43 0.03
C ILE A 189 11.35 -14.35 0.85
N GLY A 190 11.39 -14.95 2.03
CA GLY A 190 10.37 -14.72 3.04
C GLY A 190 10.68 -15.38 4.36
N TYR A 191 9.71 -15.33 5.27
CA TYR A 191 9.83 -15.81 6.64
C TYR A 191 8.65 -16.68 7.04
N TRP A 192 8.91 -17.80 7.71
CA TRP A 192 7.90 -18.75 8.16
C TRP A 192 7.92 -18.94 9.68
N PHE A 193 6.74 -19.13 10.24
CA PHE A 193 6.48 -19.52 11.63
C PHE A 193 5.67 -20.82 11.60
N SER A 194 6.17 -21.88 12.21
CA SER A 194 5.48 -23.18 12.28
C SER A 194 5.04 -23.50 13.71
N TYR A 195 3.93 -24.22 13.81
CA TYR A 195 3.30 -24.66 15.05
C TYR A 195 2.95 -26.14 14.91
N ASP A 196 3.44 -26.99 15.82
CA ASP A 196 3.26 -28.44 15.70
C ASP A 196 1.94 -28.97 16.27
N ASP A 197 1.36 -28.26 17.24
CA ASP A 197 0.24 -28.73 18.05
C ASP A 197 -0.76 -27.59 18.33
N LEU A 198 -1.46 -27.14 17.28
CA LEU A 198 -2.57 -26.19 17.42
C LEU A 198 -3.84 -26.95 17.84
N ALA A 199 -4.59 -26.37 18.77
CA ALA A 199 -5.91 -26.89 19.11
C ALA A 199 -6.92 -26.61 17.97
N GLU A 200 -7.95 -27.45 17.86
CA GLU A 200 -9.06 -27.18 16.95
C GLU A 200 -9.74 -25.86 17.33
N GLY A 201 -9.89 -24.96 16.36
CA GLY A 201 -10.44 -23.62 16.56
C GLY A 201 -9.46 -22.62 17.17
N GLU A 202 -8.18 -22.98 17.37
CA GLU A 202 -7.18 -22.06 17.87
C GLU A 202 -6.97 -20.88 16.90
N GLN A 203 -6.89 -19.67 17.45
CA GLN A 203 -6.74 -18.43 16.70
C GLN A 203 -5.34 -17.88 16.87
N LEU A 204 -4.65 -17.67 15.75
CA LEU A 204 -3.39 -16.95 15.70
C LEU A 204 -3.61 -15.59 15.03
N GLU A 205 -3.02 -14.54 15.59
CA GLU A 205 -3.04 -13.21 15.00
C GLU A 205 -1.70 -12.86 14.38
N VAL A 206 -1.75 -12.18 13.23
CA VAL A 206 -0.61 -11.52 12.60
C VAL A 206 -0.86 -10.02 12.63
N ARG A 207 0.05 -9.25 13.21
CA ARG A 207 -0.02 -7.80 13.28
C ARG A 207 1.12 -7.20 12.48
N MET A 208 0.82 -6.26 11.58
CA MET A 208 1.85 -5.61 10.76
C MET A 208 1.73 -4.08 10.84
N GLY A 209 2.84 -3.41 11.13
CA GLY A 209 3.00 -1.97 10.90
C GLY A 209 3.83 -1.74 9.65
N ILE A 210 3.48 -0.72 8.86
CA ILE A 210 4.26 -0.29 7.69
C ILE A 210 4.72 1.16 7.82
N SER A 211 5.77 1.50 7.09
CA SER A 211 6.30 2.86 6.98
C SER A 211 7.04 3.04 5.65
N TYR A 212 7.02 4.25 5.10
CA TYR A 212 7.89 4.66 3.97
C TYR A 212 9.14 5.41 4.46
N VAL A 213 9.20 5.59 5.78
CA VAL A 213 10.27 5.99 6.71
C VAL A 213 11.44 5.02 6.86
N SER A 214 11.18 4.08 7.77
CA SER A 214 12.13 3.17 8.39
C SER A 214 11.42 2.01 9.11
N MET A 215 12.17 0.97 9.48
CA MET A 215 11.63 -0.12 10.33
C MET A 215 11.28 0.38 11.75
N GLU A 216 11.99 1.40 12.25
CA GLU A 216 11.70 2.01 13.55
C GLU A 216 10.33 2.69 13.54
N ASN A 217 10.04 3.46 12.49
CA ASN A 217 8.74 4.09 12.35
C ASN A 217 7.63 3.08 12.10
N ALA A 218 7.87 2.01 11.32
CA ALA A 218 6.90 0.93 11.15
C ALA A 218 6.52 0.30 12.49
N ARG A 219 7.49 0.13 13.40
CA ARG A 219 7.24 -0.34 14.78
C ARG A 219 6.46 0.67 15.61
N HIS A 220 6.87 1.94 15.56
CA HIS A 220 6.21 3.00 16.31
C HIS A 220 4.76 3.19 15.86
N ASN A 221 4.49 3.11 14.55
CA ASN A 221 3.13 3.07 13.99
C ASN A 221 2.33 1.90 14.59
N LEU A 222 2.93 0.69 14.62
CA LEU A 222 2.28 -0.49 15.20
C LEU A 222 1.93 -0.30 16.68
N GLU A 223 2.87 0.20 17.48
CA GLU A 223 2.69 0.37 18.92
C GLU A 223 1.75 1.52 19.28
N ALA A 224 1.74 2.59 18.48
CA ALA A 224 0.85 3.73 18.70
C ALA A 224 -0.59 3.45 18.29
N GLU A 225 -0.82 2.69 17.21
CA GLU A 225 -2.15 2.44 16.67
C GLU A 225 -2.78 1.13 17.16
N GLN A 226 -1.98 0.18 17.66
CA GLN A 226 -2.46 -1.05 18.28
C GLN A 226 -1.87 -1.21 19.68
N ALA A 227 -2.65 -0.83 20.70
CA ALA A 227 -2.29 -1.09 22.09
C ALA A 227 -2.01 -2.60 22.31
N ALA A 228 -1.12 -2.91 23.25
CA ALA A 228 -0.65 -4.28 23.48
C ALA A 228 -1.79 -5.25 23.84
N ASP A 229 -2.87 -4.75 24.46
CA ASP A 229 -4.07 -5.50 24.86
C ASP A 229 -5.25 -5.32 23.90
N ALA A 230 -5.12 -4.53 22.83
CA ALA A 230 -6.15 -4.40 21.81
C ALA A 230 -6.40 -5.77 21.17
N THR A 231 -7.67 -6.13 20.95
CA THR A 231 -8.05 -7.39 20.31
C THR A 231 -8.36 -7.16 18.84
N PHE A 232 -8.33 -8.21 18.01
CA PHE A 232 -8.82 -8.14 16.64
C PHE A 232 -10.22 -7.50 16.56
N ASP A 233 -11.14 -7.91 17.45
CA ASP A 233 -12.51 -7.43 17.42
C ASP A 233 -12.65 -5.97 17.87
N SER A 234 -11.79 -5.47 18.77
CA SER A 234 -11.78 -4.05 19.13
C SER A 234 -11.29 -3.18 17.97
N ILE A 235 -10.20 -3.59 17.31
CA ILE A 235 -9.66 -2.87 16.14
C ILE A 235 -10.68 -2.87 14.99
N ARG A 236 -11.34 -4.01 14.75
CA ARG A 236 -12.42 -4.12 13.77
C ARG A 236 -13.59 -3.19 14.09
N ALA A 237 -14.00 -3.12 15.35
CA ALA A 237 -15.10 -2.25 15.78
C ALA A 237 -14.75 -0.77 15.58
N GLU A 238 -13.51 -0.37 15.88
CA GLU A 238 -13.00 0.99 15.63
C GLU A 238 -12.93 1.30 14.15
N ALA A 239 -12.43 0.38 13.31
CA ALA A 239 -12.43 0.53 11.86
C ALA A 239 -13.85 0.74 11.33
N ARG A 240 -14.82 -0.06 11.80
CA ARG A 240 -16.23 0.09 11.44
C ARG A 240 -16.81 1.42 11.90
N ALA A 241 -16.47 1.88 13.10
CA ALA A 241 -16.92 3.16 13.63
C ALA A 241 -16.40 4.34 12.79
N ARG A 242 -15.12 4.33 12.41
CA ARG A 242 -14.52 5.33 11.51
C ARG A 242 -15.21 5.36 10.16
N TRP A 243 -15.43 4.21 9.53
CA TRP A 243 -16.16 4.15 8.26
C TRP A 243 -17.60 4.65 8.37
N ASN A 244 -18.31 4.31 9.44
CA ASN A 244 -19.65 4.83 9.67
C ASN A 244 -19.66 6.35 9.85
N ALA A 245 -18.66 6.92 10.52
CA ALA A 245 -18.53 8.38 10.67
C ALA A 245 -18.28 9.07 9.32
N ASP A 246 -17.40 8.51 8.50
CA ASP A 246 -17.06 9.06 7.18
C ASP A 246 -18.21 8.95 6.19
N LEU A 247 -18.79 7.76 6.04
CA LEU A 247 -19.91 7.53 5.13
C LEU A 247 -21.19 8.21 5.63
N GLY A 248 -21.35 8.35 6.95
CA GLY A 248 -22.49 8.98 7.60
C GLY A 248 -22.59 10.49 7.42
N ARG A 249 -21.57 11.15 6.85
CA ARG A 249 -21.61 12.57 6.48
C ARG A 249 -22.67 12.87 5.41
N ILE A 250 -23.02 11.89 4.58
CA ILE A 250 -24.11 12.00 3.61
C ILE A 250 -25.23 11.03 3.98
N ARG A 251 -26.42 11.58 4.27
CA ARG A 251 -27.62 10.79 4.57
C ARG A 251 -28.59 10.85 3.39
N VAL A 252 -28.82 9.71 2.76
CA VAL A 252 -29.78 9.58 1.64
C VAL A 252 -31.11 9.01 2.13
N LYS A 253 -32.23 9.49 1.57
CA LYS A 253 -33.59 8.95 1.81
C LYS A 253 -34.22 8.53 0.48
N GLY A 254 -35.04 7.48 0.50
CA GLY A 254 -35.64 6.91 -0.71
C GLY A 254 -34.71 5.94 -1.45
N GLY A 255 -35.07 5.59 -2.69
CA GLY A 255 -34.39 4.59 -3.51
C GLY A 255 -34.59 3.14 -3.07
N THR A 256 -34.15 2.19 -3.89
CA THR A 256 -34.10 0.76 -3.54
C THR A 256 -32.88 0.45 -2.66
N ASP A 257 -32.85 -0.73 -2.04
CA ASP A 257 -31.65 -1.19 -1.31
C ASP A 257 -30.40 -1.22 -2.20
N ASP A 258 -30.55 -1.64 -3.46
CA ASP A 258 -29.42 -1.71 -4.38
C ASP A 258 -28.91 -0.32 -4.79
N GLN A 259 -29.79 0.66 -4.96
CA GLN A 259 -29.38 2.04 -5.19
C GLN A 259 -28.60 2.62 -4.00
N ARG A 260 -29.03 2.31 -2.77
CA ARG A 260 -28.29 2.71 -1.55
C ARG A 260 -26.93 2.02 -1.46
N LYS A 261 -26.84 0.74 -1.81
CA LYS A 261 -25.55 0.01 -1.87
C LYS A 261 -24.62 0.67 -2.90
N VAL A 262 -25.08 0.90 -4.13
CA VAL A 262 -24.28 1.57 -5.17
C VAL A 262 -23.77 2.93 -4.69
N PHE A 263 -24.64 3.73 -4.07
CA PHE A 263 -24.26 5.03 -3.53
C PHE A 263 -23.15 4.93 -2.47
N TYR A 264 -23.36 4.12 -1.42
CA TYR A 264 -22.39 4.03 -0.32
C TYR A 264 -21.11 3.27 -0.70
N THR A 265 -21.17 2.32 -1.62
CA THR A 265 -19.98 1.69 -2.21
C THR A 265 -19.19 2.68 -3.06
N GLY A 266 -19.87 3.52 -3.86
CA GLY A 266 -19.22 4.60 -4.60
C GLY A 266 -18.54 5.62 -3.68
N LEU A 267 -19.21 6.02 -2.59
CA LEU A 267 -18.63 6.92 -1.59
C LEU A 267 -17.44 6.28 -0.87
N TYR A 268 -17.53 4.98 -0.52
CA TYR A 268 -16.39 4.24 0.04
C TYR A 268 -15.18 4.28 -0.91
N HIS A 269 -15.37 3.97 -2.20
CA HIS A 269 -14.28 4.01 -3.18
C HIS A 269 -13.69 5.42 -3.41
N ALA A 270 -14.47 6.48 -3.20
CA ALA A 270 -13.99 7.86 -3.29
C ALA A 270 -13.13 8.29 -2.08
N LEU A 271 -13.09 7.50 -1.00
CA LEU A 271 -12.44 7.85 0.26
C LEU A 271 -11.23 6.97 0.61
N ILE A 272 -10.94 5.93 -0.18
CA ILE A 272 -9.79 5.05 0.03
C ILE A 272 -8.49 5.58 -0.61
N HIS A 273 -8.55 6.70 -1.33
CA HIS A 273 -7.41 7.49 -1.83
C HIS A 273 -7.78 8.97 -1.82
N PRO A 274 -6.83 9.92 -1.70
CA PRO A 274 -5.39 9.76 -1.42
C PRO A 274 -5.08 9.12 -0.06
N ASN A 275 -3.89 8.54 0.09
CA ASN A 275 -3.45 7.82 1.29
C ASN A 275 -2.63 8.70 2.23
N LEU A 276 -2.69 8.45 3.54
CA LEU A 276 -1.70 8.97 4.49
C LEU A 276 -0.33 8.35 4.20
N VAL A 277 0.72 9.16 4.25
CA VAL A 277 2.11 8.72 4.00
C VAL A 277 3.06 9.02 5.15
N ASN A 278 2.75 10.01 6.00
CA ASN A 278 3.55 10.25 7.18
C ASN A 278 3.28 9.21 8.27
N ASP A 279 4.31 8.87 9.01
CA ASP A 279 4.28 8.05 10.21
C ASP A 279 3.65 8.83 11.41
N VAL A 280 3.39 8.14 12.51
CA VAL A 280 2.76 8.74 13.71
C VAL A 280 3.62 9.84 14.37
N ASN A 281 4.93 9.83 14.14
CA ASN A 281 5.86 10.88 14.57
C ASN A 281 5.92 12.07 13.59
N GLY A 282 5.14 12.04 12.50
CA GLY A 282 5.11 13.06 11.47
C GLY A 282 6.16 12.88 10.36
N GLU A 283 7.05 11.89 10.44
CA GLU A 283 8.06 11.66 9.40
C GLU A 283 7.46 11.11 8.11
N TYR A 284 7.94 11.56 6.95
CA TYR A 284 7.48 11.12 5.62
C TYR A 284 8.62 11.19 4.58
N PRO A 285 8.57 10.39 3.49
CA PRO A 285 9.60 10.46 2.45
C PRO A 285 9.52 11.80 1.69
N LEU A 286 10.65 12.49 1.56
CA LEU A 286 10.71 13.74 0.78
C LEU A 286 10.56 13.47 -0.72
N MET A 287 9.81 14.33 -1.40
CA MET A 287 9.59 14.22 -2.84
C MET A 287 10.91 14.27 -3.62
N GLU A 288 11.12 13.27 -4.50
CA GLU A 288 12.30 13.12 -5.36
C GLU A 288 13.66 13.09 -4.63
N ARG A 289 13.67 12.96 -3.30
CA ARG A 289 14.87 12.94 -2.45
C ARG A 289 14.96 11.62 -1.71
N SER A 290 15.30 10.58 -2.47
CA SER A 290 15.35 9.20 -1.98
C SER A 290 16.22 9.07 -0.73
N GLY A 291 15.68 8.47 0.33
CA GLY A 291 16.41 8.24 1.59
C GLY A 291 16.46 9.44 2.52
N GLU A 292 15.80 10.55 2.16
CA GLU A 292 15.62 11.70 3.04
C GLU A 292 14.17 11.77 3.54
N ALA A 293 14.01 12.14 4.81
CA ALA A 293 12.70 12.29 5.44
C ALA A 293 12.43 13.75 5.82
N GLY A 294 11.19 14.18 5.61
CA GLY A 294 10.64 15.41 6.15
C GLY A 294 9.81 15.13 7.40
N VAL A 295 9.42 16.17 8.11
CA VAL A 295 8.51 16.07 9.26
C VAL A 295 7.36 17.05 9.05
N THR A 296 6.13 16.60 9.25
CA THR A 296 4.92 17.42 9.20
C THR A 296 4.24 17.46 10.56
N GLU A 297 3.62 18.59 10.90
CA GLU A 297 2.76 18.72 12.10
C GLU A 297 1.34 18.18 11.85
N GLY A 298 0.91 18.10 10.60
CA GLY A 298 -0.39 17.57 10.16
C GLY A 298 -0.25 16.33 9.29
N ASP A 299 -1.35 15.91 8.67
CA ASP A 299 -1.36 14.74 7.78
C ASP A 299 -0.71 15.07 6.42
N ARG A 300 0.28 14.26 6.03
CA ARG A 300 0.84 14.24 4.67
C ARG A 300 0.16 13.14 3.86
N TYR A 301 -0.28 13.49 2.66
CA TYR A 301 -0.92 12.57 1.73
C TYR A 301 -0.05 12.23 0.51
N THR A 302 -0.33 11.06 -0.06
CA THR A 302 0.25 10.52 -1.30
C THR A 302 -0.81 9.82 -2.17
N VAL A 303 -0.44 9.35 -3.36
CA VAL A 303 -1.33 8.78 -4.39
C VAL A 303 -2.24 9.86 -4.98
N PHE A 304 -1.60 10.85 -5.58
CA PHE A 304 -2.29 11.96 -6.24
C PHE A 304 -2.53 11.64 -7.72
N SER A 305 -3.55 10.82 -8.03
CA SER A 305 -4.00 10.53 -9.41
C SER A 305 -4.81 11.70 -9.98
N LEU A 306 -4.16 12.85 -10.16
CA LEU A 306 -4.87 14.12 -10.27
C LEU A 306 -5.63 14.27 -11.59
N TRP A 307 -5.11 13.72 -12.70
CA TRP A 307 -5.77 13.77 -14.02
C TRP A 307 -7.24 13.26 -14.00
N ASP A 308 -7.51 12.28 -13.13
CA ASP A 308 -8.86 11.78 -12.87
C ASP A 308 -9.56 12.57 -11.76
N THR A 309 -8.90 12.66 -10.60
CA THR A 309 -9.54 13.06 -9.34
C THR A 309 -9.88 14.55 -9.27
N TYR A 310 -9.27 15.42 -10.08
CA TYR A 310 -9.67 16.84 -10.15
C TYR A 310 -11.11 17.00 -10.66
N ARG A 311 -11.62 16.03 -11.42
CA ARG A 311 -12.91 16.11 -12.12
C ARG A 311 -14.11 15.97 -11.18
N ASN A 312 -13.94 15.27 -10.07
CA ASN A 312 -15.05 14.87 -9.20
C ASN A 312 -14.64 14.59 -7.75
N VAL A 313 -13.58 13.80 -7.49
CA VAL A 313 -13.17 13.43 -6.12
C VAL A 313 -12.81 14.66 -5.30
N HIS A 314 -11.89 15.51 -5.77
CA HIS A 314 -11.51 16.71 -5.01
C HIS A 314 -12.68 17.68 -4.83
N GLN A 315 -13.59 17.77 -5.81
CA GLN A 315 -14.80 18.58 -5.66
C GLN A 315 -15.73 18.02 -4.57
N LEU A 316 -15.91 16.70 -4.49
CA LEU A 316 -16.64 16.05 -3.40
C LEU A 316 -15.98 16.33 -2.04
N LEU A 317 -14.66 16.22 -1.96
CA LEU A 317 -13.90 16.48 -0.74
C LEU A 317 -14.07 17.94 -0.27
N THR A 318 -14.05 18.94 -1.17
CA THR A 318 -14.31 20.33 -0.78
C THR A 318 -15.68 20.54 -0.11
N LEU A 319 -16.67 19.72 -0.44
CA LEU A 319 -18.05 19.87 0.05
C LEU A 319 -18.30 19.10 1.34
N VAL A 320 -17.73 17.89 1.46
CA VAL A 320 -18.11 16.92 2.51
C VAL A 320 -16.96 16.61 3.47
N TYR A 321 -15.71 16.75 3.01
CA TYR A 321 -14.50 16.46 3.77
C TYR A 321 -13.47 17.61 3.66
N PRO A 322 -13.87 18.86 3.92
CA PRO A 322 -13.04 20.04 3.66
C PRO A 322 -11.71 20.02 4.43
N GLU A 323 -11.67 19.42 5.62
CA GLU A 323 -10.47 19.27 6.42
C GLU A 323 -9.42 18.38 5.72
N ARG A 324 -9.83 17.26 5.13
CA ARG A 324 -8.94 16.37 4.38
C ARG A 324 -8.46 17.04 3.10
N GLN A 325 -9.35 17.77 2.42
CA GLN A 325 -9.00 18.53 1.22
C GLN A 325 -7.92 19.58 1.51
N VAL A 326 -8.01 20.28 2.64
CA VAL A 326 -6.99 21.27 3.03
C VAL A 326 -5.65 20.62 3.29
N GLU A 327 -5.60 19.47 4.00
CA GLU A 327 -4.33 18.74 4.22
C GLU A 327 -3.73 18.18 2.91
N MET A 328 -4.57 17.72 1.99
CA MET A 328 -4.11 17.29 0.66
C MET A 328 -3.52 18.46 -0.13
N VAL A 329 -4.12 19.64 -0.08
CA VAL A 329 -3.58 20.84 -0.74
C VAL A 329 -2.29 21.32 -0.07
N ARG A 330 -2.19 21.25 1.26
CA ARG A 330 -0.93 21.49 1.98
C ARG A 330 0.15 20.50 1.54
N SER A 331 -0.20 19.23 1.37
CA SER A 331 0.72 18.21 0.85
C SER A 331 1.20 18.55 -0.55
N MET A 332 0.32 18.98 -1.47
CA MET A 332 0.72 19.40 -2.83
C MET A 332 1.66 20.61 -2.83
N ILE A 333 1.44 21.58 -1.95
CA ILE A 333 2.30 22.76 -1.81
C ILE A 333 3.64 22.38 -1.17
N GLY A 334 3.65 21.50 -0.18
CA GLY A 334 4.87 20.95 0.41
C GLY A 334 5.69 20.15 -0.60
N ILE A 335 5.03 19.36 -1.46
CA ILE A 335 5.65 18.73 -2.63
C ILE A 335 6.37 19.81 -3.46
N TYR A 336 5.69 20.89 -3.84
CA TYR A 336 6.34 21.97 -4.59
C TYR A 336 7.59 22.56 -3.89
N ASP A 337 7.56 22.73 -2.56
CA ASP A 337 8.73 23.20 -1.81
C ASP A 337 9.92 22.22 -1.87
N GLU A 338 9.66 20.92 -1.97
CA GLU A 338 10.67 19.87 -1.86
C GLU A 338 11.45 19.63 -3.17
N TRP A 339 10.76 19.64 -4.32
CA TRP A 339 11.40 19.34 -5.63
C TRP A 339 11.12 20.42 -6.70
N GLY A 340 10.33 21.44 -6.39
CA GLY A 340 10.13 22.62 -7.22
C GLY A 340 8.99 22.54 -8.24
N TRP A 341 8.17 21.49 -8.25
CA TRP A 341 7.04 21.34 -9.18
C TRP A 341 5.79 20.83 -8.47
N MET A 342 4.61 21.17 -8.99
CA MET A 342 3.36 20.61 -8.47
C MET A 342 3.22 19.14 -8.89
N PRO A 343 2.56 18.28 -8.09
CA PRO A 343 2.37 16.89 -8.46
C PRO A 343 1.43 16.76 -9.66
N LYS A 344 1.71 15.78 -10.54
CA LYS A 344 0.83 15.37 -11.63
C LYS A 344 0.22 13.99 -11.35
N TRP A 345 1.11 13.02 -11.15
CA TRP A 345 0.84 11.72 -10.53
C TRP A 345 1.95 11.42 -9.53
N GLU A 346 1.71 11.83 -8.29
CA GLU A 346 2.62 11.51 -7.20
C GLU A 346 2.28 10.15 -6.59
N LEU A 347 3.33 9.37 -6.32
CA LEU A 347 3.28 8.06 -5.70
C LEU A 347 4.46 7.87 -4.73
N TYR A 348 4.17 7.84 -3.43
CA TYR A 348 5.11 7.60 -2.33
C TYR A 348 6.42 8.40 -2.43
N GLY A 349 6.32 9.70 -2.69
CA GLY A 349 7.47 10.60 -2.81
C GLY A 349 8.15 10.58 -4.19
N ARG A 350 7.50 9.99 -5.20
CA ARG A 350 7.94 9.97 -6.60
C ARG A 350 6.92 10.60 -7.53
N GLU A 351 7.38 11.45 -8.45
CA GLU A 351 6.58 11.90 -9.59
C GLU A 351 6.72 10.90 -10.73
N THR A 352 5.58 10.48 -11.29
CA THR A 352 5.53 9.53 -12.42
C THR A 352 5.10 10.18 -13.74
N PHE A 353 4.84 11.49 -13.71
CA PHE A 353 4.45 12.34 -14.85
C PHE A 353 3.19 11.89 -15.58
N THR A 354 2.37 11.09 -14.90
CA THR A 354 1.15 10.49 -15.42
C THR A 354 -0.07 11.40 -15.10
N MET A 355 -1.05 11.67 -15.93
CA MET A 355 -1.10 11.63 -17.38
C MET A 355 -0.72 13.02 -17.91
N GLU A 356 -1.69 13.79 -18.42
CA GLU A 356 -1.46 15.05 -19.12
C GLU A 356 -1.87 16.29 -18.32
N GLY A 357 -1.34 17.45 -18.74
CA GLY A 357 -1.68 18.77 -18.20
C GLY A 357 -1.19 18.99 -16.78
N ASP A 358 -1.76 20.02 -16.12
CA ASP A 358 -1.40 20.43 -14.76
C ASP A 358 -2.60 20.29 -13.82
N PRO A 359 -2.94 19.06 -13.42
CA PRO A 359 -4.20 18.78 -12.74
C PRO A 359 -4.23 19.28 -11.29
N ALA A 360 -3.09 19.64 -10.68
CA ALA A 360 -3.06 20.32 -9.38
C ALA A 360 -3.69 21.73 -9.42
N ILE A 361 -3.60 22.44 -10.56
CA ILE A 361 -4.14 23.80 -10.71
C ILE A 361 -5.66 23.84 -10.44
N PRO A 362 -6.51 23.06 -11.14
CA PRO A 362 -7.94 23.08 -10.89
C PRO A 362 -8.31 22.62 -9.47
N VAL A 363 -7.57 21.68 -8.87
CA VAL A 363 -7.83 21.21 -7.50
C VAL A 363 -7.66 22.33 -6.47
N ILE A 364 -6.52 23.01 -6.51
CA ILE A 364 -6.20 24.07 -5.54
C ILE A 364 -7.05 25.31 -5.82
N THR A 365 -7.30 25.64 -7.09
CA THR A 365 -8.16 26.76 -7.48
C THR A 365 -9.59 26.56 -6.99
N ASP A 366 -10.18 25.39 -7.21
CA ASP A 366 -11.54 25.06 -6.73
C ASP A 366 -11.62 25.14 -5.20
N THR A 367 -10.62 24.57 -4.51
CA THR A 367 -10.50 24.63 -3.05
C THR A 367 -10.52 26.08 -2.55
N TRP A 368 -9.70 26.95 -3.15
CA TRP A 368 -9.61 28.36 -2.76
C TRP A 368 -10.89 29.13 -3.11
N LEU A 369 -11.45 28.97 -4.30
CA LEU A 369 -12.64 29.71 -4.72
C LEU A 369 -13.89 29.33 -3.89
N LYS A 370 -13.94 28.11 -3.34
CA LYS A 370 -14.99 27.66 -2.41
C LYS A 370 -14.80 28.13 -0.97
N GLY A 371 -13.76 28.92 -0.69
CA GLY A 371 -13.55 29.52 0.63
C GLY A 371 -12.71 28.68 1.61
N LEU A 372 -12.17 27.54 1.19
CA LEU A 372 -11.24 26.77 2.03
C LEU A 372 -9.87 27.45 2.05
N ARG A 373 -9.28 27.56 3.25
CA ARG A 373 -8.06 28.32 3.55
C ARG A 373 -7.12 27.48 4.41
N GLY A 374 -6.02 28.07 4.86
CA GLY A 374 -5.03 27.41 5.72
C GLY A 374 -3.82 26.88 4.97
N PHE A 375 -3.64 27.26 3.71
CA PHE A 375 -2.49 26.95 2.89
C PHE A 375 -2.01 28.20 2.14
N ASP A 376 -0.76 28.20 1.71
CA ASP A 376 -0.10 29.33 1.05
C ASP A 376 -0.51 29.41 -0.43
N ILE A 377 -1.58 30.19 -0.69
CA ILE A 377 -2.09 30.37 -2.06
C ILE A 377 -1.12 31.15 -2.95
N ASP A 378 -0.34 32.07 -2.40
CA ASP A 378 0.59 32.88 -3.18
C ASP A 378 1.74 32.02 -3.70
N LYS A 379 2.23 31.10 -2.86
CA LYS A 379 3.16 30.06 -3.27
C LYS A 379 2.56 29.13 -4.32
N ALA A 380 1.32 28.67 -4.13
CA ALA A 380 0.65 27.83 -5.11
C ALA A 380 0.52 28.55 -6.48
N TYR A 381 0.12 29.82 -6.47
CA TYR A 381 0.04 30.64 -7.68
C TYR A 381 1.41 30.82 -8.34
N GLY A 382 2.46 31.06 -7.56
CA GLY A 382 3.84 31.10 -8.05
C GLY A 382 4.25 29.81 -8.76
N ALA A 383 3.89 28.65 -8.21
CA ALA A 383 4.11 27.35 -8.83
C ALA A 383 3.32 27.18 -10.14
N PHE A 384 2.07 27.66 -10.20
CA PHE A 384 1.26 27.62 -11.41
C PHE A 384 1.86 28.48 -12.51
N LEU A 385 2.32 29.68 -12.17
CA LEU A 385 2.98 30.59 -13.10
C LEU A 385 4.28 30.00 -13.61
N LYS A 386 5.11 29.41 -12.73
CA LYS A 386 6.31 28.67 -13.12
C LYS A 386 5.96 27.59 -14.16
N SER A 387 4.99 26.72 -13.86
CA SER A 387 4.54 25.67 -14.78
C SER A 387 4.04 26.20 -16.13
N ALA A 388 3.36 27.35 -16.14
CA ALA A 388 2.82 27.96 -17.35
C ALA A 388 3.83 28.77 -18.18
N THR A 389 5.02 29.07 -17.64
CA THR A 389 5.97 30.00 -18.29
C THR A 389 7.39 29.45 -18.45
N THR A 390 7.76 28.37 -17.76
CA THR A 390 9.06 27.73 -17.96
C THR A 390 9.09 27.08 -19.36
N PRO A 391 10.13 27.34 -20.18
CA PRO A 391 10.28 26.72 -21.50
C PRO A 391 10.24 25.20 -21.43
N GLY A 392 9.73 24.57 -22.50
CA GLY A 392 9.45 23.13 -22.55
C GLY A 392 10.64 22.26 -22.18
N GLU A 393 11.83 22.58 -22.71
CA GLU A 393 13.08 21.87 -22.41
C GLU A 393 13.41 21.78 -20.91
N GLN A 394 12.96 22.73 -20.10
CA GLN A 394 13.20 22.79 -18.66
C GLN A 394 11.95 22.50 -17.83
N ASN A 395 10.84 22.15 -18.49
CA ASN A 395 9.53 21.99 -17.87
C ASN A 395 9.10 20.53 -17.87
N PRO A 396 9.31 19.78 -16.77
CA PRO A 396 8.97 18.37 -16.72
C PRO A 396 7.45 18.13 -16.65
N LEU A 397 6.64 19.16 -16.35
CA LEU A 397 5.17 19.04 -16.33
C LEU A 397 4.57 19.29 -17.72
N ARG A 398 5.18 20.19 -18.51
CA ARG A 398 4.74 20.58 -19.85
C ARG A 398 5.93 20.68 -20.82
N PRO A 399 6.53 19.55 -21.21
CA PRO A 399 7.68 19.55 -22.12
C PRO A 399 7.34 20.16 -23.50
N ASP A 400 6.06 20.20 -23.85
CA ASP A 400 5.48 20.64 -25.11
C ASP A 400 4.84 22.04 -25.05
N ILE A 401 5.17 22.85 -24.04
CA ILE A 401 4.53 24.16 -23.82
C ILE A 401 4.89 25.22 -24.88
N ASP A 402 6.11 25.18 -25.43
CA ASP A 402 6.61 26.21 -26.33
C ASP A 402 5.72 26.40 -27.58
N PRO A 403 5.38 25.34 -28.36
CA PRO A 403 4.48 25.51 -29.49
C PRO A 403 3.06 25.94 -29.07
N TYR A 404 2.58 25.54 -27.89
CA TYR A 404 1.30 26.01 -27.37
C TYR A 404 1.31 27.52 -27.14
N VAL A 405 2.35 28.06 -26.53
CA VAL A 405 2.49 29.51 -26.29
C VAL A 405 2.64 30.27 -27.61
N GLU A 406 3.42 29.75 -28.55
CA GLU A 406 3.66 30.39 -29.85
C GLU A 406 2.43 30.38 -30.77
N ARG A 407 1.64 29.30 -30.76
CA ARG A 407 0.64 29.02 -31.79
C ARG A 407 -0.79 28.87 -31.27
N GLY A 408 -0.96 28.74 -29.96
CA GLY A 408 -2.24 28.43 -29.31
C GLY A 408 -2.64 26.95 -29.36
N TYR A 409 -1.77 26.05 -29.84
CA TYR A 409 -2.00 24.61 -29.89
C TYR A 409 -0.68 23.83 -29.97
N ILE A 410 -0.70 22.54 -29.62
CA ILE A 410 0.44 21.63 -29.75
C ILE A 410 0.30 20.88 -31.10
N PRO A 411 1.24 21.05 -32.06
CA PRO A 411 1.22 20.33 -33.32
C PRO A 411 1.32 18.81 -33.11
N LEU A 412 0.58 18.04 -33.92
CA LEU A 412 0.69 16.58 -33.90
C LEU A 412 2.12 16.15 -34.24
N GLY A 413 2.69 15.26 -33.42
CA GLY A 413 4.05 14.75 -33.59
C GLY A 413 5.16 15.59 -32.96
N PHE A 414 4.81 16.62 -32.19
CA PHE A 414 5.72 17.28 -31.27
C PHE A 414 5.85 16.43 -30.00
N TYR A 415 7.07 16.05 -29.62
CA TYR A 415 7.38 15.24 -28.45
C TYR A 415 8.57 15.81 -27.70
#